data_AF-A0A7C5BUF2-F1
#
_entry.id   AF-A0A7C5BUF2-F1
#
_cell.length_a   1.000
_cell.length_b   1.000
_cell.length_c   1.000
_cell.angle_alpha   90.00
_cell.angle_beta   90.00
_cell.angle_gamma   90.00
#
_symmetry.space_group_name_H-M   'P 1'
#
loop_
_entity.id
_entity.type
_entity.pdbx_description
1 polymer ?
#
loop_
_entity_poly.entity_id
_entity_poly.type
_entity_poly.pdbx_seq_one_letter_code
_entity_poly.pdbx_strand_id
1 'polypeptide(L)'
;MALKAGDKVKITAREVTADDEKSGLYYSYFGGLTGAVDTVYDDGSVCIDVDLDSLSSQARDRHLEMQEAERKKWLEGLSGEARNRLTAEQKQLKLSYKVLVSKKDIEPHKGGKPEGTKKNVNTADSSEDTAPSARKGPARAPDPGQSREAEEPAPHRPSEDELAKAEEEYLKSLQNKT
;
A
#
# COMPACT_ATOMS: atom_id res chain seq x y z
N MET A 1 22.31 -16.82 12.39
CA MET A 1 21.02 -17.54 12.47
C MET A 1 20.64 -18.06 11.10
N ALA A 2 20.26 -19.33 10.99
CA ALA A 2 19.70 -19.90 9.77
C ALA A 2 18.18 -19.70 9.80
N LEU A 3 17.70 -18.65 9.12
CA LEU A 3 16.27 -18.45 8.87
C LEU A 3 15.85 -19.43 7.77
N LYS A 4 14.74 -20.13 7.97
CA LYS A 4 14.14 -21.03 6.98
C LYS A 4 12.75 -20.52 6.61
N ALA A 5 12.28 -20.91 5.43
CA ALA A 5 10.90 -20.69 5.02
C ALA A 5 9.93 -21.31 6.05
N GLY A 6 8.88 -20.56 6.40
CA GLY A 6 7.86 -20.90 7.37
C GLY A 6 8.15 -20.48 8.81
N ASP A 7 9.32 -19.93 9.12
CA ASP A 7 9.59 -19.43 10.48
C ASP A 7 8.85 -18.12 10.76
N LYS A 8 8.25 -18.03 11.96
CA LYS A 8 7.64 -16.81 12.45
C LYS A 8 8.71 -15.80 12.85
N VAL A 9 8.58 -14.60 12.30
CA VAL A 9 9.55 -13.53 12.45
C VAL A 9 8.86 -12.21 12.75
N LYS A 10 9.59 -11.30 13.38
CA LYS A 10 9.20 -9.93 13.63
C LYS A 10 10.28 -9.01 13.06
N ILE A 11 9.86 -7.95 12.39
CA ILE A 11 10.78 -6.94 11.89
C ILE A 11 11.16 -6.01 13.04
N THR A 12 12.45 -5.83 13.28
CA THR A 12 12.97 -4.95 14.34
C THR A 12 12.72 -3.50 13.94
N ALA A 13 12.17 -2.72 14.87
CA ALA A 13 12.02 -1.28 14.67
C ALA A 13 13.37 -0.58 14.91
N ARG A 14 13.97 -0.07 13.83
CA ARG A 14 15.16 0.79 13.84
C ARG A 14 14.93 2.11 13.09
N GLU A 15 15.85 3.05 13.27
CA GLU A 15 15.91 4.25 12.43
C GLU A 15 16.37 3.88 11.01
N VAL A 16 15.77 4.53 10.01
CA VAL A 16 16.09 4.32 8.59
C VAL A 16 17.49 4.88 8.34
N THR A 17 18.38 4.04 7.81
CA THR A 17 19.73 4.47 7.43
C THR A 17 19.77 4.91 5.97
N ALA A 18 20.79 5.68 5.56
CA ALA A 18 20.95 6.12 4.17
C ALA A 18 21.13 4.94 3.18
N ASP A 19 21.61 3.79 3.66
CA ASP A 19 21.68 2.56 2.88
C ASP A 19 20.30 1.89 2.70
N ASP A 20 19.40 2.04 3.68
CA ASP A 20 18.02 1.57 3.59
C ASP A 20 17.19 2.40 2.60
N GLU A 21 17.38 3.71 2.57
CA GLU A 21 16.72 4.58 1.59
C GLU A 21 17.12 4.25 0.15
N LYS A 22 18.38 3.84 -0.06
CA LYS A 22 18.88 3.44 -1.39
C LYS A 22 18.47 2.03 -1.77
N SER A 23 18.46 1.10 -0.82
CA SER A 23 18.13 -0.31 -1.08
C SER A 23 16.64 -0.58 -1.10
N GLY A 24 15.83 0.26 -0.43
CA GLY A 24 14.39 0.04 -0.26
C GLY A 24 14.05 -1.17 0.61
N LEU A 25 15.03 -1.74 1.32
CA LEU A 25 14.86 -2.96 2.12
C LEU A 25 14.28 -2.72 3.51
N TYR A 26 14.26 -1.46 3.97
CA TYR A 26 13.67 -1.11 5.25
C TYR A 26 13.02 0.27 5.20
N TYR A 27 11.80 0.34 5.72
CA TYR A 27 11.12 1.59 6.00
C TYR A 27 10.65 1.61 7.45
N SER A 28 10.57 2.81 8.04
CA SER A 28 10.19 2.98 9.46
C SER A 28 8.86 2.29 9.82
N TYR A 29 7.88 2.30 8.90
CA TYR A 29 6.58 1.68 9.10
C TYR A 29 6.57 0.14 8.98
N PHE A 30 7.70 -0.48 8.59
CA PHE A 30 7.88 -1.93 8.69
C PHE A 30 8.27 -2.38 10.09
N GLY A 31 8.81 -1.47 10.90
CA GLY A 31 9.21 -1.77 12.27
C GLY A 31 8.04 -2.32 13.09
N GLY A 32 8.23 -3.49 13.68
CA GLY A 32 7.23 -4.12 14.55
C GLY A 32 6.23 -5.03 13.87
N LEU A 33 6.20 -5.10 12.53
CA LEU A 33 5.34 -6.04 11.81
C LEU A 33 5.78 -7.48 12.08
N THR A 34 4.79 -8.38 12.11
CA THR A 34 5.02 -9.82 12.32
C THR A 34 4.53 -10.61 11.13
N GLY A 35 5.20 -11.71 10.84
CA GLY A 35 4.84 -12.56 9.72
C GLY A 35 5.59 -13.87 9.70
N ALA A 36 5.52 -14.55 8.57
CA ALA A 36 6.26 -15.77 8.29
C ALA A 36 7.24 -15.57 7.14
N VAL A 37 8.42 -16.19 7.23
CA VAL A 37 9.38 -16.20 6.13
C VAL A 37 8.79 -16.98 4.96
N ASP A 38 8.67 -16.35 3.80
CA ASP A 38 8.23 -17.00 2.56
C ASP A 38 9.44 -17.58 1.81
N THR A 39 10.40 -16.70 1.48
CA THR A 39 11.58 -17.05 0.68
C THR A 39 12.80 -16.30 1.21
N VAL A 40 13.95 -16.99 1.30
CA VAL A 40 15.24 -16.40 1.66
C VAL A 40 16.11 -16.37 0.42
N TYR A 41 16.63 -15.20 0.07
CA TYR A 41 17.49 -15.01 -1.10
C TYR A 41 18.97 -15.06 -0.70
N ASP A 42 19.83 -15.39 -1.67
CA ASP A 42 21.28 -15.58 -1.46
C ASP A 42 22.02 -14.26 -1.18
N ASP A 43 21.46 -13.14 -1.63
CA ASP A 43 21.97 -11.78 -1.37
C ASP A 43 21.78 -11.33 0.10
N GLY A 44 21.10 -12.14 0.91
CA GLY A 44 20.77 -11.84 2.30
C GLY A 44 19.46 -11.08 2.48
N SER A 45 18.66 -10.93 1.43
CA SER A 45 17.29 -10.42 1.49
C SER A 45 16.31 -11.55 1.85
N VAL A 46 15.23 -11.21 2.53
CA VAL A 46 14.22 -12.17 3.00
C VAL A 46 12.83 -11.63 2.69
N CYS A 47 12.04 -12.43 1.98
CA CYS A 47 10.63 -12.15 1.74
C CYS A 47 9.82 -12.67 2.94
N ILE A 48 9.02 -11.80 3.54
CA ILE A 48 8.14 -12.11 4.67
C ILE A 48 6.71 -11.92 4.22
N ASP A 49 5.86 -12.94 4.41
CA ASP A 49 4.41 -12.80 4.33
C ASP A 49 3.91 -12.22 5.66
N VAL A 50 3.43 -10.98 5.63
CA VAL A 50 3.07 -10.22 6.82
C VAL A 50 1.66 -10.58 7.26
N ASP A 51 1.49 -10.80 8.56
CA ASP A 51 0.18 -11.00 9.18
C ASP A 51 -0.62 -9.68 9.11
N LEU A 52 -1.81 -9.70 8.49
CA LEU A 52 -2.64 -8.50 8.32
C LEU A 52 -3.06 -7.85 9.65
N ASP A 53 -3.11 -8.62 10.73
CA ASP A 53 -3.39 -8.12 12.08
C ASP A 53 -2.25 -7.28 12.66
N SER A 54 -1.04 -7.40 12.12
CA SER A 54 0.12 -6.60 12.53
C SER A 54 0.20 -5.26 11.79
N LEU A 55 -0.54 -5.11 10.68
CA LEU A 55 -0.60 -3.87 9.91
C LEU A 55 -1.42 -2.79 10.65
N SER A 56 -1.16 -1.53 10.32
CA SER A 56 -2.02 -0.43 10.74
C SER A 56 -3.43 -0.59 10.15
N SER A 57 -4.45 -0.10 10.85
CA SER A 57 -5.84 -0.14 10.40
C SER A 57 -6.00 0.38 8.98
N GLN A 58 -5.37 1.51 8.66
CA GLN A 58 -5.41 2.10 7.32
C GLN A 58 -4.79 1.20 6.24
N ALA A 59 -3.62 0.60 6.51
CA ALA A 59 -2.96 -0.27 5.54
C ALA A 59 -3.75 -1.57 5.32
N ARG A 60 -4.29 -2.14 6.39
CA ARG A 60 -5.17 -3.30 6.35
C ARG A 60 -6.43 -3.02 5.55
N ASP A 61 -7.10 -1.90 5.81
CA ASP A 61 -8.35 -1.57 5.14
C ASP A 61 -8.11 -1.36 3.63
N ARG A 62 -7.04 -0.65 3.24
CA ARG A 62 -6.65 -0.53 1.81
C ARG A 62 -6.33 -1.87 1.16
N HIS A 63 -5.66 -2.78 1.87
CA HIS A 63 -5.35 -4.12 1.35
C HIS A 63 -6.64 -4.92 1.10
N LEU A 64 -7.61 -4.85 2.01
CA LEU A 64 -8.91 -5.51 1.85
C LEU A 64 -9.72 -4.90 0.71
N GLU A 65 -9.71 -3.57 0.56
CA GLU A 65 -10.34 -2.87 -0.56
C GLU A 65 -9.74 -3.28 -1.90
N MET A 66 -8.40 -3.33 -2.01
CA MET A 66 -7.70 -3.82 -3.20
C MET A 66 -8.05 -5.28 -3.50
N GLN A 67 -8.08 -6.12 -2.47
CA GLN A 67 -8.44 -7.53 -2.63
C GLN A 67 -9.85 -7.69 -3.18
N GLU A 68 -10.82 -6.92 -2.66
CA GLU A 68 -12.20 -6.99 -3.14
C GLU A 68 -12.35 -6.40 -4.56
N ALA A 69 -11.64 -5.31 -4.86
CA ALA A 69 -11.63 -4.73 -6.20
C ALA A 69 -11.05 -5.71 -7.24
N GLU A 70 -9.92 -6.36 -6.93
CA GLU A 70 -9.29 -7.34 -7.81
C GLU A 70 -10.14 -8.60 -7.92
N ARG A 71 -10.74 -9.06 -6.81
CA ARG A 71 -11.72 -10.16 -6.82
C ARG A 71 -12.89 -9.86 -7.75
N LYS A 72 -13.49 -8.66 -7.63
CA LYS A 72 -14.62 -8.25 -8.45
C LYS A 72 -14.22 -8.21 -9.93
N LYS A 73 -13.10 -7.54 -10.25
CA LYS A 73 -12.56 -7.45 -11.61
C LYS A 73 -12.28 -8.84 -12.19
N TRP A 74 -11.69 -9.73 -11.42
CA TRP A 74 -11.42 -11.12 -11.83
C TRP A 74 -12.71 -11.89 -12.08
N LEU A 75 -13.70 -11.81 -11.19
CA LEU A 75 -15.00 -12.48 -11.35
C LEU A 75 -15.84 -11.94 -12.51
N GLU A 76 -15.73 -10.65 -12.83
CA GLU A 76 -16.37 -10.01 -13.99
C GLU A 76 -15.65 -10.38 -15.30
N GLY A 77 -14.34 -10.60 -15.26
CA GLY A 77 -13.56 -11.07 -16.41
C GLY A 77 -13.75 -12.56 -16.74
N LEU A 78 -14.35 -13.34 -15.85
CA LEU A 78 -14.65 -14.75 -16.08
C LEU A 78 -15.98 -14.93 -16.84
N SER A 79 -16.01 -15.86 -17.78
CA SER A 79 -17.26 -16.30 -18.41
C SER A 79 -18.21 -16.94 -17.38
N GLY A 80 -19.53 -16.86 -17.62
CA GLY A 80 -20.53 -17.41 -16.68
C GLY A 80 -20.32 -18.89 -16.34
N GLU A 81 -19.81 -19.68 -17.31
CA GLU A 81 -19.47 -21.09 -17.12
C GLU A 81 -18.24 -21.27 -16.21
N ALA A 82 -17.18 -20.47 -16.40
CA ALA A 82 -15.99 -20.49 -15.56
C ALA A 82 -16.31 -20.04 -14.13
N ARG A 83 -17.18 -19.04 -13.95
CA ARG A 83 -17.62 -18.56 -12.64
C ARG A 83 -18.44 -19.61 -11.87
N ASN A 84 -19.23 -20.44 -12.55
CA ASN A 84 -19.99 -21.52 -11.92
C ASN A 84 -19.14 -22.74 -11.58
N ARG A 85 -18.02 -22.96 -12.27
CA ARG A 85 -17.08 -24.05 -11.99
C ARG A 85 -16.25 -23.81 -10.70
N LEU A 86 -16.08 -22.56 -10.30
CA LEU A 86 -15.30 -22.20 -9.10
C LEU A 86 -16.11 -22.40 -7.81
N THR A 87 -15.49 -23.02 -6.81
CA THR A 87 -16.06 -23.13 -5.46
C THR A 87 -16.08 -21.77 -4.74
N ALA A 88 -16.85 -21.65 -3.66
CA ALA A 88 -16.90 -20.41 -2.88
C ALA A 88 -15.51 -19.99 -2.34
N GLU A 89 -14.69 -20.97 -1.96
CA GLU A 89 -13.31 -20.76 -1.50
C GLU A 89 -12.41 -20.30 -2.65
N GLN A 90 -12.56 -20.88 -3.85
CA GLN A 90 -11.78 -20.46 -5.02
C GLN A 90 -12.19 -19.08 -5.53
N LYS A 91 -13.45 -18.67 -5.31
CA LYS A 91 -13.92 -17.31 -5.57
C LYS A 91 -13.31 -16.31 -4.58
N GLN A 92 -12.85 -16.77 -3.41
CA GLN A 92 -12.11 -15.98 -2.43
C GLN A 92 -10.69 -15.74 -2.92
N LEU A 93 -10.53 -14.73 -3.78
CA LEU A 93 -9.22 -14.20 -4.12
C LEU A 93 -8.59 -13.61 -2.85
N LYS A 94 -7.52 -14.23 -2.36
CA LYS A 94 -6.76 -13.80 -1.19
C LYS A 94 -5.44 -13.21 -1.65
N LEU A 95 -5.22 -11.93 -1.36
CA LEU A 95 -3.94 -11.28 -1.62
C LEU A 95 -3.04 -11.44 -0.40
N SER A 96 -1.83 -11.94 -0.60
CA SER A 96 -0.78 -11.93 0.42
C SER A 96 -0.10 -10.57 0.45
N TYR A 97 0.25 -10.09 1.65
CA TYR A 97 1.02 -8.86 1.83
C TYR A 97 2.48 -9.23 2.07
N LYS A 98 3.25 -9.32 0.99
CA LYS A 98 4.66 -9.73 1.05
C LYS A 98 5.57 -8.51 1.08
N VAL A 99 6.54 -8.52 2.00
CA VAL A 99 7.54 -7.47 2.14
C VAL A 99 8.93 -8.07 2.05
N LEU A 100 9.82 -7.42 1.31
CA LEU A 100 11.22 -7.78 1.22
C LEU A 100 12.02 -6.96 2.24
N VAL A 101 12.76 -7.64 3.12
CA VAL A 101 13.60 -6.99 4.13
C VAL A 101 14.99 -7.61 4.22
N SER A 102 15.94 -6.89 4.78
CA SER A 102 17.28 -7.43 5.03
C SER A 102 17.27 -8.41 6.19
N LYS A 103 18.05 -9.50 6.09
CA LYS A 103 18.25 -10.49 7.17
C LYS A 103 18.73 -9.90 8.50
N LYS A 104 19.34 -8.71 8.48
CA LYS A 104 19.86 -8.04 9.68
C LYS A 104 18.75 -7.48 10.58
N ASP A 105 17.57 -7.23 10.01
CA ASP A 105 16.45 -6.53 10.65
C ASP A 105 15.32 -7.46 11.10
N ILE A 106 15.64 -8.76 11.16
CA ILE A 106 14.67 -9.80 11.43
C ILE A 106 15.02 -10.46 12.75
N GLU A 107 14.06 -10.42 13.67
CA GLU A 107 14.11 -11.16 14.91
C GLU A 107 13.17 -12.37 14.85
N PRO A 108 13.63 -13.57 15.29
CA PRO A 108 12.76 -14.73 15.39
C PRO A 108 11.68 -14.46 16.45
N HIS A 109 10.43 -14.42 16.03
CA HIS A 109 9.31 -14.24 16.94
C HIS A 109 8.82 -15.61 17.38
N LYS A 110 9.16 -16.01 18.63
CA LYS A 110 8.55 -17.17 19.30
C LYS A 110 7.10 -16.86 19.71
N GLY A 111 6.26 -16.52 18.75
CA GLY A 111 4.81 -16.62 18.87
C GLY A 111 4.44 -18.09 18.63
N GLY A 112 3.76 -18.72 19.59
CA GLY A 112 3.51 -20.15 19.62
C GLY A 112 2.92 -20.71 18.33
N LYS A 113 3.21 -22.01 18.14
CA LYS A 113 2.56 -22.95 17.21
C LYS A 113 1.08 -22.56 16.95
N PRO A 114 0.58 -22.58 15.70
CA PRO A 114 -0.77 -22.14 15.40
C PRO A 114 -1.78 -23.00 16.16
N GLU A 115 -2.38 -22.43 17.20
CA GLU A 115 -3.49 -23.03 17.92
C GLU A 115 -4.75 -22.76 17.10
N GLY A 116 -5.43 -23.84 16.71
CA GLY A 116 -6.60 -23.79 15.86
C GLY A 116 -7.76 -23.00 16.48
N THR A 117 -8.44 -22.26 15.61
CA THR A 117 -9.85 -21.86 15.65
C THR A 117 -10.61 -22.14 16.95
N LYS A 118 -10.88 -21.08 17.73
CA LYS A 118 -12.13 -20.97 18.50
C LYS A 118 -12.73 -19.57 18.40
N LYS A 119 -13.78 -19.54 17.59
CA LYS A 119 -14.87 -18.57 17.49
C LYS A 119 -15.41 -18.25 18.89
N ASN A 120 -15.54 -16.98 19.26
CA ASN A 120 -16.74 -16.58 20.01
C ASN A 120 -17.13 -15.14 19.66
N VAL A 121 -18.24 -15.05 18.97
CA VAL A 121 -19.03 -13.85 18.71
C VAL A 121 -19.84 -13.61 19.98
N ASN A 122 -19.91 -12.36 20.45
CA ASN A 122 -21.17 -11.89 21.02
C ASN A 122 -21.35 -10.39 20.78
N THR A 123 -22.43 -10.12 20.08
CA THR A 123 -23.02 -8.83 19.71
C THR A 123 -24.08 -8.47 20.74
N ALA A 124 -24.16 -7.20 21.15
CA ALA A 124 -25.37 -6.44 21.54
C ALA A 124 -24.89 -5.04 21.98
N ASP A 125 -25.08 -3.94 21.24
CA ASP A 125 -26.32 -3.26 20.80
C ASP A 125 -26.89 -2.27 21.84
N SER A 126 -27.36 -1.12 21.30
CA SER A 126 -28.15 -0.03 21.91
C SER A 126 -27.42 0.99 22.80
N SER A 127 -27.72 2.30 22.85
CA SER A 127 -28.39 3.31 22.01
C SER A 127 -28.44 4.62 22.85
N GLU A 128 -28.74 5.76 22.20
CA GLU A 128 -29.19 7.07 22.75
C GLU A 128 -28.09 8.06 23.21
N ASP A 129 -27.91 9.19 22.52
CA ASP A 129 -28.74 10.43 22.48
C ASP A 129 -28.60 11.28 23.75
N THR A 130 -27.75 12.32 23.70
CA THR A 130 -28.02 13.62 24.33
C THR A 130 -27.03 14.69 23.83
N ALA A 131 -27.51 15.62 23.02
CA ALA A 131 -27.00 17.00 22.98
C ALA A 131 -27.72 17.82 24.08
N PRO A 132 -27.43 19.11 24.36
CA PRO A 132 -26.43 20.03 23.79
C PRO A 132 -25.63 20.81 24.87
N SER A 133 -24.54 21.50 24.52
CA SER A 133 -24.18 22.73 25.26
C SER A 133 -23.25 23.65 24.47
N ALA A 134 -23.73 24.87 24.26
CA ALA A 134 -23.06 26.00 23.65
C ALA A 134 -21.81 26.47 24.42
N ARG A 135 -20.80 26.97 23.68
CA ARG A 135 -19.95 28.10 24.13
C ARG A 135 -19.58 29.02 22.96
N LYS A 136 -19.89 30.30 23.19
CA LYS A 136 -19.50 31.51 22.44
C LYS A 136 -17.98 31.72 22.48
N GLY A 137 -17.42 32.30 21.41
CA GLY A 137 -16.16 33.03 21.42
C GLY A 137 -15.65 33.37 20.01
N PRO A 138 -14.98 34.51 19.76
CA PRO A 138 -15.33 35.38 18.63
C PRO A 138 -14.23 35.64 17.58
N ALA A 139 -14.69 36.26 16.48
CA ALA A 139 -14.04 37.29 15.67
C ALA A 139 -12.75 37.01 14.87
N ARG A 140 -12.98 36.86 13.56
CA ARG A 140 -12.19 37.26 12.39
C ARG A 140 -11.36 38.56 12.58
N ALA A 141 -10.08 38.49 12.20
CA ALA A 141 -9.30 39.60 11.66
C ALA A 141 -8.24 39.06 10.67
N PRO A 142 -7.85 39.83 9.64
CA PRO A 142 -7.18 39.35 8.43
C PRO A 142 -5.65 39.24 8.56
N ASP A 143 -5.08 38.27 7.84
CA ASP A 143 -3.63 38.05 7.70
C ASP A 143 -3.03 39.04 6.68
N PRO A 144 -2.04 39.87 7.06
CA PRO A 144 -1.26 40.70 6.15
C PRO A 144 0.13 40.08 5.93
N GLY A 145 0.43 39.59 4.73
CA GLY A 145 1.76 39.02 4.51
C GLY A 145 2.08 38.46 3.12
N GLN A 146 1.60 39.05 2.03
CA GLN A 146 2.14 38.75 0.69
C GLN A 146 3.49 39.44 0.49
N SER A 147 4.56 38.79 0.90
CA SER A 147 5.90 39.05 0.37
C SER A 147 6.07 38.32 -0.95
N ARG A 148 6.13 39.10 -2.04
CA ARG A 148 6.53 38.70 -3.38
C ARG A 148 7.97 38.19 -3.35
N GLU A 149 8.16 36.90 -3.51
CA GLU A 149 9.42 36.31 -3.96
C GLU A 149 9.35 36.01 -5.46
N ALA A 150 10.45 36.31 -6.13
CA ALA A 150 10.59 36.36 -7.58
C ALA A 150 10.39 35.00 -8.23
N GLU A 151 9.53 34.97 -9.25
CA GLU A 151 9.22 33.81 -10.08
C GLU A 151 10.32 33.64 -11.13
N GLU A 152 11.16 32.61 -11.01
CA GLU A 152 11.99 32.14 -12.12
C GLU A 152 11.08 31.56 -13.22
N PRO A 153 11.34 31.80 -14.52
CA PRO A 153 10.43 31.39 -15.58
C PRO A 153 10.35 29.86 -15.65
N ALA A 154 9.16 29.33 -15.40
CA ALA A 154 8.84 27.92 -15.53
C ALA A 154 9.25 27.38 -16.93
N PRO A 155 9.73 26.12 -17.04
CA PRO A 155 10.10 25.54 -18.32
C PRO A 155 8.90 25.58 -19.28
N HIS A 156 9.08 26.21 -20.43
CA HIS A 156 8.06 26.36 -21.47
C HIS A 156 7.55 24.99 -21.91
N ARG A 157 6.32 24.65 -21.49
CA ARG A 157 5.59 23.49 -21.99
C ARG A 157 4.95 23.94 -23.31
N PRO A 158 5.27 23.30 -24.44
CA PRO A 158 4.60 23.60 -25.70
C PRO A 158 3.10 23.43 -25.52
N SER A 159 2.35 24.42 -25.98
CA SER A 159 0.89 24.38 -26.04
C SER A 159 0.41 23.32 -27.04
N GLU A 160 -0.84 22.88 -26.93
CA GLU A 160 -1.43 21.88 -27.84
C GLU A 160 -1.33 22.32 -29.31
N ASP A 161 -1.49 23.61 -29.59
CA ASP A 161 -1.32 24.19 -30.92
C ASP A 161 0.13 24.09 -31.44
N GLU A 162 1.12 24.23 -30.57
CA GLU A 162 2.54 24.10 -30.94
C GLU A 162 2.92 22.65 -31.22
N LEU A 163 2.35 21.69 -30.49
CA LEU A 163 2.49 20.26 -30.79
C LEU A 163 1.84 19.87 -32.12
N ALA A 164 0.62 20.35 -32.38
CA ALA A 164 -0.11 20.04 -33.61
C ALA A 164 0.62 20.58 -34.85
N LYS A 165 1.19 21.78 -34.75
CA LYS A 165 1.96 22.38 -35.85
C LYS A 165 3.27 21.62 -36.12
N ALA A 166 3.95 21.16 -35.06
CA ALA A 166 5.17 20.35 -35.20
C ALA A 166 4.88 18.98 -35.82
N GLU A 167 3.75 18.36 -35.50
CA GLU A 167 3.33 17.08 -36.08
C GLU A 167 2.97 17.21 -37.58
N GLU A 168 2.27 18.28 -37.96
CA GLU A 168 1.94 18.55 -39.37
C GLU A 168 3.18 18.78 -40.22
N GLU A 169 4.16 19.51 -39.69
CA GLU A 169 5.43 19.78 -40.37
C GLU A 169 6.27 18.50 -40.53
N TYR A 170 6.26 17.63 -39.52
CA TYR A 170 6.88 16.31 -39.59
C TYR A 170 6.24 15.42 -40.66
N LEU A 171 4.90 15.38 -40.73
CA LEU A 171 4.17 14.61 -41.75
C LEU A 171 4.43 15.12 -43.18
N LYS A 172 4.52 16.44 -43.38
CA LYS A 172 4.90 17.02 -44.68
C LYS A 172 6.33 16.66 -45.07
N SER A 173 7.25 16.59 -44.11
CA SER A 173 8.64 16.19 -44.38
C SER A 173 8.75 14.73 -44.84
N LEU A 174 7.86 13.84 -44.35
CA LEU A 174 7.76 12.45 -44.78
C LEU A 174 7.19 12.30 -46.19
N GLN A 175 6.17 13.10 -46.52
CA GLN A 175 5.55 13.09 -47.86
C GLN A 175 6.48 13.64 -48.95
N ASN A 176 7.32 14.63 -48.63
CA ASN A 176 8.32 15.15 -49.55
C ASN A 176 9.57 14.28 -49.68
N LYS A 177 9.70 13.22 -48.86
CA LYS A 177 10.84 12.29 -48.85
C LYS A 177 10.56 10.97 -49.59
N THR A 178 9.44 10.89 -50.29
CA THR A 178 9.07 9.81 -51.22
C THR A 178 9.07 10.35 -52.65
#